data_AF-A0A432VLG6-F1
#
_entry.id   AF-A0A432VLG6-F1
#
_cell.length_a   1.000
_cell.length_b   1.000
_cell.length_c   1.000
_cell.angle_alpha   90.00
_cell.angle_beta   90.00
_cell.angle_gamma   90.00
#
_symmetry.space_group_name_H-M   'P 1'
#
loop_
_entity.id
_entity.type
_entity.pdbx_description
1 polymer ?
#
loop_
_entity_poly.entity_id
_entity_poly.type
_entity_poly.pdbx_seq_one_letter_code
_entity_poly.pdbx_strand_id
1 'polypeptide(L)'
;MSELAFADARALVGQVTAMEVATEAEDLDVSFRTDPQWVQLPPARKSAALTRLHALSLYDGLKRPTKKDAEAAAAKLKVKLRTFYAMLRDWRDQQRSVFALVPYRQADGGRNSKLADDALEKLTLIIDEILRHDPGAAPGEVIRTVSTKWGRSLKKPSDVTIRNYLDRALASHDPEPGTLKLRTGSGEAGATVTAERFGEVIVIDHTAPARILVDGEAVTSPVITIAIDLWSGAPIGAAVSLDGPSPEAVLDALADAMERLDTGMPEGELIEPRILIATTPEQEWSEALLILEDQGCEILEQRDHRLRFGTYAKRLLGPQLASIPLQASKAGRQVEGGSIDVEQDALLTLREMQFLVDDAISKMMKRRVPDGAVGGHVRLGLSALVGRLSLTQRWRPLIDLGSEGRLHHVGMEAHDIAQGLDVHGTDAQRKTYLRELAERIADEDLLDVLVQAPDENRGHWEVEVLLLPDSNAYAVWIELAELALDLGDQGIAVIFAVTADEASTRRHESAVRDGPIITVTRSGTPRMGTTREPVPSIDPSLDRD
;
A
#
# COMPACT_ATOMS: atom_id res chain seq x y z
N MET A 1 -7.28 -16.15 -21.38
CA MET A 1 -5.97 -15.64 -21.86
C MET A 1 -5.02 -16.81 -22.00
N SER A 2 -3.98 -16.73 -22.84
CA SER A 2 -2.94 -17.77 -22.83
C SER A 2 -2.06 -17.55 -21.59
N GLU A 3 -1.74 -18.63 -20.86
CA GLU A 3 -0.74 -18.63 -19.79
C GLU A 3 0.59 -17.99 -20.23
N LEU A 4 0.89 -18.07 -21.53
CA LEU A 4 2.04 -17.44 -22.16
C LEU A 4 2.09 -15.92 -21.96
N ALA A 5 0.97 -15.20 -22.09
CA ALA A 5 0.96 -13.74 -21.93
C ALA A 5 1.24 -13.31 -20.48
N PHE A 6 0.78 -14.10 -19.51
CA PHE A 6 1.07 -13.88 -18.10
C PHE A 6 2.52 -14.21 -17.74
N ALA A 7 3.08 -15.28 -18.33
CA ALA A 7 4.49 -15.62 -18.16
C ALA A 7 5.42 -14.51 -18.71
N ASP A 8 5.10 -13.98 -19.89
CA ASP A 8 5.85 -12.89 -20.51
C ASP A 8 5.78 -11.60 -19.66
N ALA A 9 4.60 -11.27 -19.14
CA ALA A 9 4.38 -10.14 -18.24
C ALA A 9 5.22 -10.27 -16.95
N ARG A 10 5.17 -11.45 -16.29
CA ARG A 10 5.97 -11.75 -15.09
C ARG A 10 7.47 -11.65 -15.35
N ALA A 11 7.94 -12.27 -16.44
CA ALA A 11 9.35 -12.24 -16.82
C ALA A 11 9.85 -10.81 -17.05
N LEU A 12 9.03 -9.96 -17.67
CA LEU A 12 9.37 -8.57 -17.92
C LEU A 12 9.41 -7.72 -16.64
N VAL A 13 8.45 -7.91 -15.72
CA VAL A 13 8.47 -7.25 -14.40
C VAL A 13 9.74 -7.67 -13.63
N GLY A 14 10.04 -8.97 -13.55
CA GLY A 14 11.25 -9.45 -12.89
C GLY A 14 12.54 -8.92 -13.52
N GLN A 15 12.58 -8.79 -14.86
CA GLN A 15 13.70 -8.17 -15.56
C GLN A 15 13.85 -6.68 -15.18
N VAL A 16 12.76 -5.92 -15.12
CA VAL A 16 12.78 -4.51 -14.72
C VAL A 16 13.28 -4.37 -13.29
N THR A 17 12.75 -5.15 -12.35
CA THR A 17 13.20 -5.13 -10.96
C THR A 17 14.70 -5.44 -10.84
N ALA A 18 15.19 -6.45 -11.55
CA ALA A 18 16.63 -6.77 -11.56
C ALA A 18 17.49 -5.65 -12.14
N MET A 19 17.02 -4.97 -13.20
CA MET A 19 17.72 -3.83 -13.79
C MET A 19 17.71 -2.60 -12.87
N GLU A 20 16.60 -2.38 -12.16
CA GLU A 20 16.51 -1.35 -11.14
C GLU A 20 17.56 -1.61 -10.07
N VAL A 21 17.58 -2.81 -9.46
CA VAL A 21 18.57 -3.21 -8.43
C VAL A 21 20.01 -3.04 -8.94
N ALA A 22 20.31 -3.44 -10.18
CA ALA A 22 21.62 -3.25 -10.77
C ALA A 22 22.00 -1.75 -10.92
N THR A 23 21.03 -0.88 -11.18
CA THR A 23 21.24 0.58 -11.29
C THR A 23 21.68 1.19 -9.96
N GLU A 24 21.13 0.71 -8.83
CA GLU A 24 21.54 1.14 -7.49
C GLU A 24 22.94 0.69 -7.13
N ALA A 25 23.31 -0.54 -7.51
CA ALA A 25 24.68 -1.04 -7.33
C ALA A 25 25.72 -0.22 -8.13
N GLU A 26 25.29 0.49 -9.18
CA GLU A 26 26.14 1.37 -9.99
C GLU A 26 26.22 2.82 -9.47
N ASP A 27 25.69 3.10 -8.26
CA ASP A 27 25.66 4.45 -7.64
C ASP A 27 24.98 5.51 -8.54
N LEU A 28 24.00 5.06 -9.32
CA LEU A 28 23.12 5.92 -10.10
C LEU A 28 21.94 6.34 -9.23
N ASP A 29 21.47 7.58 -9.42
CA ASP A 29 20.31 8.10 -8.69
C ASP A 29 19.09 7.18 -8.89
N VAL A 30 18.64 6.52 -7.81
CA VAL A 30 17.47 5.63 -7.79
C VAL A 30 16.25 6.25 -7.13
N SER A 31 16.27 7.56 -6.83
CA SER A 31 15.10 8.25 -6.25
C SER A 31 13.88 8.18 -7.15
N PHE A 32 14.08 7.92 -8.46
CA PHE A 32 13.00 7.73 -9.41
C PHE A 32 12.16 6.47 -9.15
N ARG A 33 12.67 5.46 -8.44
CA ARG A 33 11.91 4.21 -8.18
C ARG A 33 10.66 4.47 -7.36
N THR A 34 10.74 5.43 -6.46
CA THR A 34 9.62 5.92 -5.65
C THR A 34 8.96 7.14 -6.28
N ASP A 35 9.21 7.45 -7.56
CA ASP A 35 8.48 8.51 -8.23
C ASP A 35 7.17 7.93 -8.81
N PRO A 36 5.99 8.47 -8.44
CA PRO A 36 4.71 7.99 -8.95
C PRO A 36 4.63 7.96 -10.49
N GLN A 37 5.32 8.87 -11.19
CA GLN A 37 5.38 8.89 -12.65
C GLN A 37 6.14 7.69 -13.20
N TRP A 38 7.22 7.28 -12.53
CA TRP A 38 8.01 6.11 -12.92
C TRP A 38 7.23 4.83 -12.67
N VAL A 39 6.68 4.68 -11.46
CA VAL A 39 5.94 3.48 -11.04
C VAL A 39 4.82 3.15 -12.03
N GLN A 40 4.13 4.17 -12.54
CA GLN A 40 3.03 4.04 -13.50
C GLN A 40 3.47 3.76 -14.96
N LEU A 41 4.76 3.69 -15.26
CA LEU A 41 5.21 3.34 -16.61
C LEU A 41 5.00 1.85 -16.89
N PRO A 42 4.58 1.48 -18.11
CA PRO A 42 4.60 0.09 -18.56
C PRO A 42 6.00 -0.51 -18.42
N PRO A 43 6.12 -1.79 -18.02
CA PRO A 43 7.43 -2.42 -17.81
C PRO A 43 8.34 -2.37 -19.04
N ALA A 44 7.78 -2.47 -20.26
CA ALA A 44 8.54 -2.32 -21.49
C ALA A 44 9.23 -0.94 -21.60
N ARG A 45 8.56 0.11 -21.13
CA ARG A 45 9.13 1.47 -21.10
C ARG A 45 10.15 1.65 -20.00
N LYS A 46 9.91 1.11 -18.80
CA LYS A 46 10.89 1.07 -17.70
C LYS A 46 12.17 0.37 -18.17
N SER A 47 12.05 -0.84 -18.71
CA SER A 47 13.16 -1.63 -19.27
C SER A 47 13.94 -0.87 -20.35
N ALA A 48 13.25 -0.25 -21.31
CA ALA A 48 13.91 0.53 -22.35
C ALA A 48 14.63 1.77 -21.80
N ALA A 49 14.06 2.44 -20.80
CA ALA A 49 14.68 3.60 -20.15
C ALA A 49 15.93 3.20 -19.35
N LEU A 50 15.86 2.12 -18.57
CA LEU A 50 17.00 1.59 -17.81
C LEU A 50 18.13 1.09 -18.74
N THR A 51 17.76 0.43 -19.85
CA THR A 51 18.75 0.00 -20.86
C THR A 51 19.48 1.20 -21.45
N ARG A 52 18.75 2.29 -21.75
CA ARG A 52 19.33 3.55 -22.23
C ARG A 52 20.19 4.22 -21.17
N LEU A 53 19.73 4.23 -19.92
CA LEU A 53 20.45 4.81 -18.78
C LEU A 53 21.82 4.15 -18.64
N HIS A 54 21.85 2.82 -18.52
CA HIS A 54 23.10 2.07 -18.39
C HIS A 54 24.05 2.31 -19.57
N ALA A 55 23.55 2.27 -20.82
CA ALA A 55 24.39 2.51 -21.99
C ALA A 55 24.95 3.95 -22.07
N LEU A 56 24.16 4.95 -21.66
CA LEU A 56 24.59 6.35 -21.64
C LEU A 56 25.54 6.63 -20.47
N SER A 57 25.28 6.10 -19.27
CA SER A 57 26.15 6.20 -18.11
C SER A 57 27.53 5.61 -18.38
N LEU A 58 27.59 4.41 -18.98
CA LEU A 58 28.86 3.79 -19.39
C LEU A 58 29.65 4.66 -20.39
N TYR A 59 28.96 5.28 -21.35
CA TYR A 59 29.61 6.17 -22.31
C TYR A 59 30.05 7.50 -21.67
N ASP A 60 29.21 8.09 -20.81
CA ASP A 60 29.47 9.36 -20.11
C ASP A 60 30.65 9.24 -19.13
N GLY A 61 30.82 8.07 -18.51
CA GLY A 61 31.92 7.77 -17.59
C GLY A 61 33.29 7.57 -18.26
N LEU A 62 33.37 7.51 -19.59
CA LEU A 62 34.65 7.38 -20.29
C LEU A 62 35.46 8.66 -20.16
N LYS A 63 36.73 8.54 -19.73
CA LYS A 63 37.65 9.70 -19.61
C LYS A 63 37.86 10.46 -20.92
N ARG A 64 37.80 9.76 -22.07
CA ARG A 64 38.02 10.30 -23.42
C ARG A 64 37.13 9.56 -24.42
N PRO A 65 35.83 9.88 -24.48
CA PRO A 65 34.90 9.16 -25.33
C PRO A 65 35.22 9.42 -26.80
N THR A 66 35.27 8.37 -27.62
CA THR A 66 35.51 8.46 -29.05
C THR A 66 34.22 8.27 -29.86
N LYS A 67 34.28 8.58 -31.16
CA LYS A 67 33.18 8.28 -32.09
C LYS A 67 32.87 6.78 -32.15
N LYS A 68 33.90 5.93 -32.07
CA LYS A 68 33.75 4.47 -32.09
C LYS A 68 32.99 3.97 -30.84
N ASP A 69 33.24 4.57 -29.68
CA ASP A 69 32.53 4.23 -28.44
C ASP A 69 31.05 4.62 -28.54
N ALA A 70 30.75 5.79 -29.12
CA ALA A 70 29.38 6.23 -29.37
C ALA A 70 28.66 5.33 -30.38
N GLU A 71 29.34 4.90 -31.44
CA GLU A 71 28.82 3.94 -32.41
C GLU A 71 28.54 2.58 -31.76
N ALA A 72 29.43 2.10 -30.88
CA ALA A 72 29.22 0.87 -30.13
C ALA A 72 28.02 0.97 -29.18
N ALA A 73 27.88 2.07 -28.43
CA ALA A 73 26.74 2.31 -27.54
C ALA A 73 25.42 2.43 -28.33
N ALA A 74 25.42 3.18 -29.45
CA ALA A 74 24.26 3.30 -30.32
C ALA A 74 23.85 1.95 -30.93
N ALA A 75 24.82 1.11 -31.32
CA ALA A 75 24.57 -0.24 -31.84
C ALA A 75 23.96 -1.15 -30.77
N LYS A 76 24.44 -1.11 -29.52
CA LYS A 76 23.84 -1.84 -28.39
C LYS A 76 22.36 -1.46 -28.18
N LEU A 77 22.06 -0.17 -28.26
CA LEU A 77 20.68 0.36 -28.16
C LEU A 77 19.84 0.17 -29.43
N LYS A 78 20.42 -0.36 -30.51
CA LYS A 78 19.78 -0.50 -31.83
C LYS A 78 19.22 0.83 -32.37
N VAL A 79 19.90 1.95 -32.08
CA VAL A 79 19.53 3.30 -32.58
C VAL A 79 20.59 3.86 -33.52
N LYS A 80 20.20 4.85 -34.32
CA LYS A 80 21.16 5.59 -35.15
C LYS A 80 22.06 6.46 -34.26
N LEU A 81 23.31 6.66 -34.67
CA LEU A 81 24.29 7.51 -33.96
C LEU A 81 23.75 8.92 -33.68
N ARG A 82 23.01 9.52 -34.63
CA ARG A 82 22.35 10.82 -34.43
C ARG A 82 21.36 10.80 -33.28
N THR A 83 20.55 9.74 -33.17
CA THR A 83 19.57 9.56 -32.10
C THR A 83 20.27 9.35 -30.76
N PHE A 84 21.36 8.59 -30.73
CA PHE A 84 22.18 8.42 -29.53
C PHE A 84 22.69 9.75 -28.98
N TYR A 85 23.28 10.60 -29.81
CA TYR A 85 23.73 11.92 -29.37
C TYR A 85 22.60 12.87 -28.96
N ALA A 86 21.42 12.75 -29.59
CA ALA A 86 20.25 13.50 -29.16
C ALA A 86 19.82 13.08 -27.74
N MET A 87 19.67 11.77 -27.49
CA MET A 87 19.33 11.25 -26.16
C MET A 87 20.39 11.63 -25.11
N LEU A 88 21.68 11.52 -25.43
CA LEU A 88 22.77 11.89 -24.52
C LEU A 88 22.70 13.37 -24.13
N ARG A 89 22.39 14.24 -25.10
CA ARG A 89 22.22 15.67 -24.86
C ARG A 89 21.01 15.92 -23.97
N ASP A 90 19.84 15.41 -24.36
CA ASP A 90 18.59 15.62 -23.63
C ASP A 90 18.70 15.11 -22.18
N TRP A 91 19.39 14.00 -21.96
CA TRP A 91 19.66 13.43 -20.64
C TRP A 91 20.58 14.31 -19.80
N ARG A 92 21.70 14.79 -20.35
CA ARG A 92 22.60 15.72 -19.65
C ARG A 92 21.92 17.05 -19.34
N ASP A 93 21.13 17.57 -20.27
CA ASP A 93 20.39 18.83 -20.12
C ASP A 93 19.31 18.70 -19.03
N GLN A 94 18.74 17.51 -18.84
CA GLN A 94 17.81 17.18 -17.74
C GLN A 94 18.53 16.61 -16.51
N GLN A 95 19.75 17.06 -16.23
CA GLN A 95 20.52 16.69 -15.04
C GLN A 95 20.67 15.18 -14.84
N ARG A 96 20.78 14.43 -15.94
CA ARG A 96 20.88 12.96 -15.96
C ARG A 96 19.66 12.21 -15.41
N SER A 97 18.47 12.82 -15.46
CA SER A 97 17.22 12.16 -15.06
C SER A 97 16.86 10.98 -15.99
N VAL A 98 16.49 9.83 -15.42
CA VAL A 98 16.00 8.66 -16.18
C VAL A 98 14.75 8.99 -17.01
N PHE A 99 13.94 9.97 -16.58
CA PHE A 99 12.75 10.42 -17.30
C PHE A 99 13.03 11.02 -18.67
N ALA A 100 14.25 11.54 -18.89
CA ALA A 100 14.70 11.99 -20.21
C ALA A 100 14.86 10.84 -21.21
N LEU A 101 14.97 9.60 -20.70
CA LEU A 101 15.28 8.40 -21.48
C LEU A 101 14.05 7.53 -21.75
N VAL A 102 12.90 7.87 -21.18
CA VAL A 102 11.64 7.13 -21.37
C VAL A 102 11.19 7.21 -22.84
N PRO A 103 10.98 6.08 -23.54
CA PRO A 103 10.52 6.09 -24.93
C PRO A 103 9.16 6.75 -25.07
N TYR A 104 9.00 7.53 -26.15
CA TYR A 104 7.74 8.17 -26.50
C TYR A 104 7.11 8.92 -25.34
N ARG A 105 7.94 9.57 -24.50
CA ARG A 105 7.49 10.44 -23.42
C ARG A 105 6.32 11.25 -23.95
N GLN A 106 5.13 10.99 -23.42
CA GLN A 106 4.00 11.83 -23.75
C GLN A 106 4.43 13.22 -23.31
N ALA A 107 4.48 14.17 -24.25
CA ALA A 107 4.81 15.53 -23.89
C ALA A 107 3.89 15.93 -22.72
N ASP A 108 4.47 16.39 -21.61
CA ASP A 108 3.74 16.80 -20.41
C ASP A 108 2.72 17.93 -20.71
N GLY A 109 2.79 18.53 -21.90
CA GLY A 109 1.69 19.26 -22.52
C GLY A 109 0.68 18.29 -23.12
N GLY A 110 -0.40 18.03 -22.37
CA GLY A 110 -1.57 17.31 -22.85
C GLY A 110 -1.87 17.73 -24.29
N ARG A 111 -1.93 16.74 -25.20
CA ARG A 111 -2.25 16.95 -26.62
C ARG A 111 -3.25 18.10 -26.71
N ASN A 112 -2.82 19.24 -27.27
CA ASN A 112 -3.72 20.34 -27.60
C ASN A 112 -5.00 19.71 -28.11
N SER A 113 -6.11 20.04 -27.44
CA SER A 113 -7.39 19.41 -27.74
C SER A 113 -7.55 19.40 -29.25
N LYS A 114 -7.83 18.23 -29.84
CA LYS A 114 -8.12 18.17 -31.28
C LYS A 114 -9.43 18.89 -31.62
N LEU A 115 -10.14 19.41 -30.61
CA LEU A 115 -11.27 20.31 -30.77
C LEU A 115 -10.75 21.71 -31.06
N ALA A 116 -11.42 22.40 -31.98
CA ALA A 116 -11.28 23.83 -32.12
C ALA A 116 -11.71 24.53 -30.81
N ASP A 117 -11.14 25.70 -30.53
CA ASP A 117 -11.33 26.41 -29.25
C ASP A 117 -12.80 26.73 -28.97
N ASP A 118 -13.58 27.04 -30.00
CA ASP A 118 -15.02 27.30 -29.93
C ASP A 118 -15.84 26.06 -29.55
N ALA A 119 -15.50 24.90 -30.11
CA ALA A 119 -16.08 23.62 -29.75
C ALA A 119 -15.71 23.24 -28.31
N LEU A 120 -14.48 23.52 -27.89
CA LEU A 120 -14.04 23.28 -26.53
C LEU A 120 -14.80 24.14 -25.52
N GLU A 121 -14.86 25.45 -25.73
CA GLU A 121 -15.58 26.40 -24.87
C GLU A 121 -17.06 26.00 -24.72
N LYS A 122 -17.71 25.67 -25.84
CA LYS A 122 -19.11 25.21 -25.83
C LYS A 122 -19.30 23.90 -25.06
N LEU A 123 -18.38 22.94 -25.20
CA LEU A 123 -18.45 21.67 -24.46
C LEU A 123 -18.37 21.91 -22.95
N THR A 124 -17.37 22.68 -22.54
CA THR A 124 -17.14 23.02 -21.13
C THR A 124 -18.36 23.71 -20.54
N LEU A 125 -18.92 24.71 -21.23
CA LEU A 125 -20.10 25.43 -20.76
C LEU A 125 -21.32 24.52 -20.54
N ILE A 126 -21.59 23.60 -21.48
CA ILE A 126 -22.71 22.65 -21.34
C ILE A 126 -22.47 21.69 -20.17
N ILE A 127 -21.25 21.16 -20.02
CA ILE A 127 -20.91 20.24 -18.94
C ILE A 127 -21.01 20.95 -17.58
N ASP A 128 -20.45 22.16 -17.46
CA ASP A 128 -20.50 22.94 -16.22
C ASP A 128 -21.93 23.34 -15.85
N GLU A 129 -22.80 23.63 -16.83
CA GLU A 129 -24.22 23.87 -16.59
C GLU A 129 -24.90 22.61 -16.02
N ILE A 130 -24.60 21.43 -16.57
CA ILE A 130 -25.17 20.17 -16.07
C ILE A 130 -24.67 19.91 -14.64
N LEU A 131 -23.37 20.00 -14.40
CA LEU A 131 -22.78 19.70 -13.09
C LEU A 131 -23.23 20.68 -12.00
N ARG A 132 -23.48 21.96 -12.33
CA ARG A 132 -24.08 22.91 -11.39
C ARG A 132 -25.49 22.53 -10.94
N HIS A 133 -26.25 21.84 -11.76
CA HIS A 133 -27.62 21.43 -11.44
C HIS A 133 -27.71 20.00 -10.89
N ASP A 134 -26.87 19.10 -11.39
CA ASP A 134 -26.77 17.72 -10.95
C ASP A 134 -25.30 17.25 -11.02
N PRO A 135 -24.53 17.41 -9.92
CA PRO A 135 -23.17 16.88 -9.83
C PRO A 135 -23.10 15.35 -10.00
N GLY A 136 -24.22 14.64 -9.83
CA GLY A 136 -24.34 13.19 -9.97
C GLY A 136 -24.80 12.72 -11.35
N ALA A 137 -24.87 13.61 -12.34
CA ALA A 137 -25.43 13.32 -13.66
C ALA A 137 -24.72 12.12 -14.31
N ALA A 138 -25.50 11.14 -14.78
CA ALA A 138 -24.96 9.96 -15.42
C ALA A 138 -24.29 10.32 -16.77
N PRO A 139 -23.17 9.69 -17.16
CA PRO A 139 -22.47 10.04 -18.40
C PRO A 139 -23.34 9.95 -19.67
N GLY A 140 -24.28 9.00 -19.72
CA GLY A 140 -25.22 8.88 -20.85
C GLY A 140 -26.19 10.05 -20.96
N GLU A 141 -26.60 10.61 -19.84
CA GLU A 141 -27.44 11.81 -19.80
C GLU A 141 -26.66 13.04 -20.24
N VAL A 142 -25.42 13.20 -19.76
CA VAL A 142 -24.53 14.28 -20.21
C VAL A 142 -24.31 14.21 -21.72
N ILE A 143 -23.97 13.03 -22.26
CA ILE A 143 -23.79 12.83 -23.71
C ILE A 143 -25.05 13.21 -24.49
N ARG A 144 -26.24 12.81 -24.00
CA ARG A 144 -27.52 13.15 -24.63
C ARG A 144 -27.76 14.66 -24.61
N THR A 145 -27.55 15.32 -23.47
CA THR A 145 -27.75 16.77 -23.32
C THR A 145 -26.78 17.56 -24.18
N VAL A 146 -25.50 17.17 -24.21
CA VAL A 146 -24.50 17.75 -25.12
C VAL A 146 -24.95 17.58 -26.56
N SER A 147 -25.42 16.40 -26.95
CA SER A 147 -25.92 16.12 -28.31
C SER A 147 -27.09 17.04 -28.70
N THR A 148 -28.03 17.26 -27.78
CA THR A 148 -29.19 18.13 -28.01
C THR A 148 -28.80 19.61 -28.10
N LYS A 149 -27.88 20.07 -27.25
CA LYS A 149 -27.43 21.48 -27.19
C LYS A 149 -26.33 21.84 -28.21
N TRP A 150 -25.71 20.85 -28.88
CA TRP A 150 -24.52 21.08 -29.71
C TRP A 150 -24.74 21.98 -30.94
N GLY A 151 -25.96 22.00 -31.51
CA GLY A 151 -26.24 22.73 -32.74
C GLY A 151 -25.51 22.17 -33.97
N ARG A 152 -25.75 22.76 -35.15
CA ARG A 152 -25.23 22.26 -36.45
C ARG A 152 -23.97 22.96 -36.96
N SER A 153 -23.56 24.06 -36.33
CA SER A 153 -22.44 24.90 -36.82
C SER A 153 -21.06 24.32 -36.54
N LEU A 154 -20.93 23.44 -35.55
CA LEU A 154 -19.66 22.84 -35.13
C LEU A 154 -19.69 21.33 -35.25
N LYS A 155 -18.54 20.72 -35.58
CA LYS A 155 -18.39 19.26 -35.58
C LYS A 155 -18.56 18.74 -34.15
N LYS A 156 -19.52 17.83 -33.96
CA LYS A 156 -19.76 17.19 -32.65
C LYS A 156 -18.53 16.39 -32.19
N PRO A 157 -18.06 16.57 -30.94
CA PRO A 157 -17.10 15.68 -30.32
C PRO A 157 -17.64 14.25 -30.27
N SER A 158 -16.74 13.27 -30.27
CA SER A 158 -17.14 11.88 -30.03
C SER A 158 -17.63 11.72 -28.59
N ASP A 159 -18.48 10.72 -28.35
CA ASP A 159 -18.98 10.43 -27.00
C ASP A 159 -17.85 10.12 -26.00
N VAL A 160 -16.74 9.53 -26.48
CA VAL A 160 -15.51 9.34 -25.70
C VAL A 160 -14.88 10.68 -25.32
N THR A 161 -14.84 11.63 -26.25
CA THR A 161 -14.33 12.98 -25.96
C THR A 161 -15.20 13.68 -24.91
N ILE A 162 -16.52 13.60 -25.05
CA ILE A 162 -17.47 14.17 -24.08
C ILE A 162 -17.25 13.56 -22.69
N ARG A 163 -17.10 12.22 -22.59
CA ARG A 163 -16.79 11.56 -21.31
C ARG A 163 -15.48 12.05 -20.72
N ASN A 164 -14.41 12.13 -21.50
CA ASN A 164 -13.11 12.58 -20.99
C ASN A 164 -13.18 14.01 -20.45
N TYR A 165 -13.97 14.89 -21.07
CA TYR A 165 -14.20 16.25 -20.57
C TYR A 165 -15.08 16.27 -19.32
N LEU A 166 -16.14 15.46 -19.27
CA LEU A 166 -16.95 15.29 -18.06
C LEU A 166 -16.12 14.78 -16.89
N ASP A 167 -15.30 13.76 -17.12
CA ASP A 167 -14.41 13.16 -16.12
C ASP A 167 -13.40 14.20 -15.59
N ARG A 168 -12.84 15.06 -16.45
CA ARG A 168 -11.98 16.18 -16.03
C ARG A 168 -12.75 17.25 -15.26
N ALA A 169 -13.95 17.59 -15.71
CA ALA A 169 -14.79 18.56 -15.02
C ALA A 169 -15.16 18.06 -13.63
N LEU A 170 -15.57 16.78 -13.49
CA LEU A 170 -15.82 16.13 -12.20
C LEU A 170 -14.58 16.06 -11.32
N ALA A 171 -13.39 15.83 -11.87
CA ALA A 171 -12.14 15.87 -11.10
C ALA A 171 -11.77 17.28 -10.62
N SER A 172 -12.30 18.32 -11.27
CA SER A 172 -12.07 19.74 -10.94
C SER A 172 -13.23 20.35 -10.14
N HIS A 173 -14.40 19.72 -10.15
CA HIS A 173 -15.55 20.08 -9.33
C HIS A 173 -15.35 19.40 -7.99
N ASP A 174 -15.02 20.17 -6.95
CA ASP A 174 -15.13 19.63 -5.61
C ASP A 174 -16.63 19.40 -5.34
N PRO A 175 -17.02 18.17 -4.93
CA PRO A 175 -18.40 17.91 -4.56
C PRO A 175 -18.81 18.90 -3.46
N GLU A 176 -20.09 19.30 -3.44
CA GLU A 176 -20.61 20.16 -2.38
C GLU A 176 -20.28 19.50 -1.02
N PRO A 177 -19.37 20.11 -0.22
CA PRO A 177 -18.83 19.52 0.99
C PRO A 177 -19.94 19.00 1.91
N GLY A 178 -19.81 17.79 2.42
CA GLY A 178 -20.63 17.33 3.53
C GLY A 178 -22.04 16.91 3.19
N THR A 179 -22.41 16.64 1.93
CA THR A 179 -23.74 16.10 1.62
C THR A 179 -23.69 14.94 0.62
N LEU A 180 -24.26 13.80 1.01
CA LEU A 180 -24.40 12.62 0.16
C LEU A 180 -25.85 12.12 0.12
N LYS A 181 -26.44 12.15 -1.07
CA LYS A 181 -27.73 11.50 -1.33
C LYS A 181 -27.50 10.02 -1.55
N LEU A 182 -28.04 9.18 -0.67
CA LEU A 182 -28.01 7.74 -0.80
C LEU A 182 -28.98 7.30 -1.89
N ARG A 183 -28.65 6.23 -2.61
CA ARG A 183 -29.61 5.57 -3.51
C ARG A 183 -30.22 4.39 -2.77
N THR A 184 -31.54 4.39 -2.61
CA THR A 184 -32.25 3.15 -2.24
C THR A 184 -32.45 2.32 -3.51
N GLY A 185 -32.34 1.00 -3.38
CA GLY A 185 -32.53 0.06 -4.50
C GLY A 185 -33.89 0.16 -5.20
N SER A 186 -34.87 0.83 -4.58
CA SER A 186 -36.24 1.02 -5.08
C SER A 186 -36.44 2.24 -5.99
N GLY A 187 -35.43 3.11 -6.18
CA GLY A 187 -35.60 4.35 -6.96
C GLY A 187 -36.39 5.44 -6.24
N GLU A 188 -36.67 5.26 -4.94
CA GLU A 188 -37.17 6.33 -4.07
C GLU A 188 -36.06 7.34 -3.76
N ALA A 189 -36.45 8.56 -3.37
CA ALA A 189 -35.51 9.56 -2.89
C ALA A 189 -34.85 9.03 -1.61
N GLY A 190 -33.63 8.50 -1.74
CA GLY A 190 -32.91 7.93 -0.61
C GLY A 190 -32.56 8.99 0.43
N ALA A 191 -32.28 8.51 1.65
CA ALA A 191 -31.86 9.37 2.75
C ALA A 191 -30.66 10.24 2.35
N THR A 192 -30.64 11.47 2.83
CA THR A 192 -29.50 12.37 2.67
C THR A 192 -28.67 12.28 3.93
N VAL A 193 -27.41 11.88 3.79
CA VAL A 193 -26.41 11.91 4.86
C VAL A 193 -25.65 13.23 4.74
N THR A 194 -25.56 13.96 5.83
CA THR A 194 -24.81 15.22 5.89
C THR A 194 -23.72 15.13 6.94
N ALA A 195 -22.61 15.82 6.70
CA ALA A 195 -21.52 16.06 7.65
C ALA A 195 -21.29 17.56 7.73
N GLU A 196 -21.23 18.11 8.93
CA GLU A 196 -21.02 19.53 9.20
C GLU A 196 -19.56 19.85 9.48
N ARG A 197 -18.78 18.82 9.87
CA ARG A 197 -17.35 18.93 10.17
C ARG A 197 -16.56 17.70 9.73
N PHE A 198 -15.25 17.90 9.63
CA PHE A 198 -14.29 16.84 9.37
C PHE A 198 -14.36 15.75 10.44
N GLY A 199 -14.27 14.49 10.03
CA GLY A 199 -14.31 13.30 10.87
C GLY A 199 -15.72 12.82 11.25
N GLU A 200 -16.77 13.59 10.97
CA GLU A 200 -18.12 13.27 11.42
C GLU A 200 -18.76 12.09 10.65
N VAL A 201 -18.53 12.04 9.33
CA VAL A 201 -19.00 10.94 8.48
C VAL A 201 -17.87 10.45 7.61
N ILE A 202 -17.54 9.17 7.78
CA ILE A 202 -16.56 8.46 6.96
C ILE A 202 -17.32 7.53 6.02
N VAL A 203 -17.12 7.74 4.72
CA VAL A 203 -17.72 6.92 3.67
C VAL A 203 -16.72 5.87 3.23
N ILE A 204 -17.08 4.60 3.35
CA ILE A 204 -16.32 3.48 2.85
C ILE A 204 -16.83 3.10 1.47
N ASP A 205 -15.92 2.99 0.52
CA ASP A 205 -16.23 2.48 -0.82
C ASP A 205 -15.09 1.60 -1.34
N HIS A 206 -15.43 0.71 -2.26
CA HIS A 206 -14.49 -0.20 -2.88
C HIS A 206 -14.38 0.12 -4.36
N THR A 207 -13.18 0.27 -4.89
CA THR A 207 -12.96 0.57 -6.30
C THR A 207 -11.85 -0.29 -6.86
N ALA A 208 -11.86 -0.54 -8.16
CA ALA A 208 -10.70 -1.15 -8.81
C ALA A 208 -9.99 -0.11 -9.66
N PRO A 209 -8.67 0.02 -9.54
CA PRO A 209 -7.92 0.86 -10.44
C PRO A 209 -7.84 0.18 -11.82
N ALA A 210 -7.65 0.99 -12.86
CA ALA A 210 -7.35 0.53 -14.21
C ALA A 210 -5.89 0.01 -14.29
N ARG A 211 -5.51 -0.92 -13.43
CA ARG A 211 -4.15 -1.42 -13.23
C ARG A 211 -4.17 -2.92 -13.02
N ILE A 212 -3.04 -3.54 -13.33
CA ILE A 212 -2.83 -4.97 -13.15
C ILE A 212 -1.72 -5.13 -12.12
N LEU A 213 -2.02 -5.90 -11.08
CA LEU A 213 -1.02 -6.36 -10.13
C LEU A 213 -0.36 -7.63 -10.63
N VAL A 214 0.95 -7.69 -10.43
CA VAL A 214 1.78 -8.88 -10.56
C VAL A 214 2.40 -9.13 -9.20
N ASP A 215 1.92 -10.14 -8.49
CA ASP A 215 2.43 -10.53 -7.18
C ASP A 215 2.71 -12.03 -7.16
N GLY A 216 4.00 -12.38 -7.14
CA GLY A 216 4.47 -13.74 -7.35
C GLY A 216 3.91 -14.35 -8.65
N GLU A 217 3.07 -15.37 -8.51
CA GLU A 217 2.41 -16.04 -9.63
C GLU A 217 1.07 -15.42 -10.04
N ALA A 218 0.48 -14.59 -9.17
CA ALA A 218 -0.83 -14.01 -9.40
C ALA A 218 -0.73 -12.77 -10.30
N VAL A 219 -1.59 -12.72 -11.31
CA VAL A 219 -1.80 -11.52 -12.11
C VAL A 219 -3.28 -11.15 -12.04
N THR A 220 -3.59 -10.12 -11.25
CA THR A 220 -4.98 -9.76 -10.91
C THR A 220 -5.21 -8.26 -10.99
N SER A 221 -6.47 -7.83 -10.94
CA SER A 221 -6.84 -6.43 -10.75
C SER A 221 -7.07 -6.22 -9.26
N PRO A 222 -6.35 -5.29 -8.61
CA PRO A 222 -6.57 -5.05 -7.19
C PRO A 222 -7.93 -4.44 -6.93
N VAL A 223 -8.35 -4.55 -5.69
CA VAL A 223 -9.40 -3.72 -5.11
C VAL A 223 -8.75 -2.75 -4.13
N ILE A 224 -9.17 -1.49 -4.20
CA ILE A 224 -8.83 -0.47 -3.22
C ILE A 224 -10.10 -0.21 -2.41
N THR A 225 -10.04 -0.47 -1.12
CA THR A 225 -11.03 0.01 -0.15
C THR A 225 -10.56 1.38 0.32
N ILE A 226 -11.41 2.40 0.22
CA ILE A 226 -11.04 3.78 0.54
C ILE A 226 -12.00 4.31 1.60
N ALA A 227 -11.45 4.90 2.65
CA ALA A 227 -12.15 5.72 3.62
C ALA A 227 -12.11 7.18 3.19
N ILE A 228 -13.28 7.80 3.03
CA ILE A 228 -13.44 9.17 2.51
C ILE A 228 -14.17 10.00 3.56
N ASP A 229 -13.57 11.09 4.00
CA ASP A 229 -14.26 12.08 4.81
C ASP A 229 -15.32 12.78 3.95
N LEU A 230 -16.59 12.70 4.36
CA LEU A 230 -17.70 13.25 3.57
C LEU A 230 -17.68 14.77 3.51
N TRP A 231 -17.24 15.44 4.58
CA TRP A 231 -17.23 16.89 4.68
C TRP A 231 -16.23 17.49 3.68
N SER A 232 -14.96 17.12 3.79
CA SER A 232 -13.88 17.58 2.90
C SER A 232 -13.87 16.90 1.53
N GLY A 233 -14.50 15.73 1.40
CA GLY A 233 -14.33 14.86 0.24
C GLY A 233 -12.89 14.35 0.09
N ALA A 234 -12.07 14.43 1.14
CA ALA A 234 -10.71 13.92 1.14
C ALA A 234 -10.72 12.41 1.38
N PRO A 235 -9.98 11.61 0.60
CA PRO A 235 -9.66 10.26 1.03
C PRO A 235 -8.74 10.38 2.24
N ILE A 236 -9.09 9.74 3.34
CA ILE A 236 -8.36 9.83 4.61
C ILE A 236 -7.66 8.53 4.97
N GLY A 237 -8.01 7.41 4.33
CA GLY A 237 -7.26 6.16 4.43
C GLY A 237 -7.66 5.16 3.34
N ALA A 238 -6.85 4.12 3.15
CA ALA A 238 -7.14 3.05 2.20
C ALA A 238 -6.45 1.72 2.53
N ALA A 239 -6.96 0.66 1.92
CA ALA A 239 -6.35 -0.65 1.87
C ALA A 239 -6.37 -1.19 0.44
N VAL A 240 -5.29 -1.87 0.04
CA VAL A 240 -5.17 -2.52 -1.27
C VAL A 240 -5.22 -4.04 -1.06
N SER A 241 -6.21 -4.70 -1.67
CA SER A 241 -6.36 -6.16 -1.62
C SER A 241 -6.27 -6.77 -3.02
N LEU A 242 -5.78 -8.00 -3.09
CA LEU A 242 -5.84 -8.83 -4.31
C LEU A 242 -7.22 -9.47 -4.50
N ASP A 243 -7.91 -9.68 -3.37
CA ASP A 243 -9.24 -10.23 -3.31
C ASP A 243 -10.32 -9.16 -3.46
N GLY A 244 -11.55 -9.61 -3.59
CA GLY A 244 -12.72 -8.75 -3.61
C GLY A 244 -12.88 -7.93 -2.31
N PRO A 245 -13.85 -7.00 -2.29
CA PRO A 245 -14.22 -6.26 -1.09
C PRO A 245 -14.47 -7.22 0.08
N SER A 246 -13.81 -6.94 1.20
CA SER A 246 -13.91 -7.74 2.41
C SER A 246 -14.04 -6.84 3.64
N PRO A 247 -14.57 -7.37 4.75
CA PRO A 247 -14.57 -6.65 6.02
C PRO A 247 -13.15 -6.33 6.50
N GLU A 248 -12.17 -7.19 6.25
CA GLU A 248 -10.77 -6.98 6.60
C GLU A 248 -10.20 -5.72 5.92
N ALA A 249 -10.42 -5.57 4.61
CA ALA A 249 -9.95 -4.40 3.87
C ALA A 249 -10.61 -3.08 4.35
N VAL A 250 -11.80 -3.16 4.96
CA VAL A 250 -12.46 -2.00 5.59
C VAL A 250 -11.76 -1.62 6.88
N LEU A 251 -11.47 -2.61 7.73
CA LEU A 251 -10.77 -2.39 8.99
C LEU A 251 -9.37 -1.84 8.74
N ASP A 252 -8.65 -2.37 7.74
CA ASP A 252 -7.34 -1.86 7.33
C ASP A 252 -7.40 -0.42 6.82
N ALA A 253 -8.39 -0.09 5.98
CA ALA A 253 -8.56 1.27 5.47
C ALA A 253 -8.91 2.28 6.58
N LEU A 254 -9.65 1.85 7.59
CA LEU A 254 -9.95 2.66 8.77
C LEU A 254 -8.73 2.79 9.70
N ALA A 255 -7.92 1.74 9.85
CA ALA A 255 -6.67 1.79 10.60
C ALA A 255 -5.67 2.77 9.97
N ASP A 256 -5.46 2.68 8.65
CA ASP A 256 -4.65 3.64 7.88
C ASP A 256 -5.20 5.06 8.02
N ALA A 257 -6.53 5.23 8.02
CA ALA A 257 -7.13 6.54 8.25
C ALA A 257 -6.75 7.11 9.63
N MET A 258 -6.81 6.30 10.69
CA MET A 258 -6.44 6.76 12.03
C MET A 258 -4.97 7.15 12.11
N GLU A 259 -4.07 6.34 11.56
CA GLU A 259 -2.63 6.65 11.56
C GLU A 259 -2.33 8.00 10.87
N ARG A 260 -2.97 8.27 9.74
CA ARG A 260 -2.82 9.54 9.02
C ARG A 260 -3.40 10.72 9.78
N LEU A 261 -4.52 10.54 10.46
CA LEU A 261 -5.12 11.60 11.27
C LEU A 261 -4.28 11.91 12.50
N ASP A 262 -3.73 10.89 13.17
CA ASP A 262 -2.88 11.04 14.35
C ASP A 262 -1.54 11.72 14.03
N THR A 263 -0.97 11.47 12.85
CA THR A 263 0.30 12.06 12.42
C THR A 263 0.16 13.41 11.72
N GLY A 264 -0.97 13.64 11.03
CA GLY A 264 -1.14 14.74 10.09
C GLY A 264 -2.02 15.89 10.56
N MET A 265 -2.81 15.73 11.62
CA MET A 265 -3.78 16.74 12.04
C MET A 265 -3.45 17.33 13.43
N PRO A 266 -3.68 18.65 13.62
CA PRO A 266 -3.50 19.28 14.92
C PRO A 266 -4.52 18.75 15.93
N GLU A 267 -4.17 18.78 17.22
CA GLU A 267 -5.08 18.34 18.28
C GLU A 267 -6.41 19.10 18.24
N GLY A 268 -7.51 18.36 18.20
CA GLY A 268 -8.86 18.90 18.18
C GLY A 268 -9.87 18.12 19.00
N GLU A 269 -11.14 18.52 18.90
CA GLU A 269 -12.25 17.89 19.62
C GLU A 269 -12.38 16.42 19.23
N LEU A 270 -12.61 15.56 20.20
CA LEU A 270 -12.77 14.15 19.94
C LEU A 270 -14.15 13.88 19.30
N ILE A 271 -14.17 13.26 18.11
CA ILE A 271 -15.39 12.95 17.36
C ILE A 271 -15.56 11.42 17.26
N GLU A 272 -16.77 10.95 17.58
CA GLU A 272 -17.23 9.59 17.27
C GLU A 272 -17.78 9.57 15.84
N PRO A 273 -17.12 8.89 14.88
CA PRO A 273 -17.50 8.96 13.48
C PRO A 273 -18.75 8.11 13.20
N ARG A 274 -19.57 8.59 12.26
CA ARG A 274 -20.58 7.79 11.57
C ARG A 274 -19.96 7.13 10.35
N ILE A 275 -19.99 5.80 10.28
CA ILE A 275 -19.41 5.04 9.17
C ILE A 275 -20.52 4.66 8.20
N LEU A 276 -20.51 5.26 7.01
CA LEU A 276 -21.37 4.86 5.91
C LEU A 276 -20.69 3.77 5.09
N ILE A 277 -21.29 2.60 5.06
CA ILE A 277 -20.71 1.43 4.39
C ILE A 277 -21.78 0.57 3.72
N ALA A 278 -21.46 0.06 2.54
CA ALA A 278 -22.26 -0.98 1.89
C ALA A 278 -21.73 -2.36 2.28
N THR A 279 -22.63 -3.27 2.65
CA THR A 279 -22.31 -4.62 3.12
C THR A 279 -23.11 -5.67 2.35
N THR A 280 -22.69 -6.92 2.48
CA THR A 280 -23.41 -8.10 1.97
C THR A 280 -23.86 -8.98 3.14
N PRO A 281 -24.79 -9.94 2.94
CA PRO A 281 -25.43 -10.65 4.06
C PRO A 281 -24.55 -11.73 4.71
N GLU A 282 -23.29 -11.90 4.29
CA GLU A 282 -22.37 -12.86 4.88
C GLU A 282 -22.05 -12.49 6.34
N GLN A 283 -21.82 -13.52 7.15
CA GLN A 283 -21.62 -13.39 8.59
C GLN A 283 -20.41 -12.51 8.95
N GLU A 284 -19.33 -12.58 8.18
CA GLU A 284 -18.10 -11.82 8.43
C GLU A 284 -18.32 -10.30 8.41
N TRP A 285 -19.26 -9.81 7.60
CA TRP A 285 -19.67 -8.39 7.63
C TRP A 285 -20.35 -8.03 8.94
N SER A 286 -21.24 -8.89 9.44
CA SER A 286 -21.93 -8.63 10.70
C SER A 286 -20.95 -8.58 11.88
N GLU A 287 -19.94 -9.47 11.89
CA GLU A 287 -18.89 -9.47 12.90
C GLU A 287 -18.05 -8.19 12.86
N ALA A 288 -17.66 -7.73 11.67
CA ALA A 288 -16.90 -6.48 11.53
C ALA A 288 -17.71 -5.24 11.93
N LEU A 289 -19.01 -5.20 11.65
CA LEU A 289 -19.87 -4.10 12.09
C LEU A 289 -19.97 -4.06 13.62
N LEU A 290 -20.15 -5.20 14.29
CA LEU A 290 -20.15 -5.28 15.75
C LEU A 290 -18.83 -4.80 16.35
N ILE A 291 -17.70 -5.17 15.73
CA ILE A 291 -16.38 -4.68 16.13
C ILE A 291 -16.31 -3.15 16.08
N LEU A 292 -16.82 -2.53 15.01
CA LEU A 292 -16.81 -1.07 14.86
C LEU A 292 -17.77 -0.38 15.85
N GLU A 293 -18.96 -0.93 16.07
CA GLU A 293 -19.91 -0.45 17.08
C GLU A 293 -19.31 -0.52 18.49
N ASP A 294 -18.62 -1.61 18.83
CA ASP A 294 -17.90 -1.76 20.11
C ASP A 294 -16.76 -0.74 20.28
N GLN A 295 -16.25 -0.16 19.18
CA GLN A 295 -15.29 0.95 19.20
C GLN A 295 -15.93 2.34 19.27
N GLY A 296 -17.26 2.42 19.39
CA GLY A 296 -18.00 3.68 19.50
C GLY A 296 -18.38 4.31 18.16
N CYS A 297 -18.36 3.55 17.06
CA CYS A 297 -18.83 4.03 15.77
C CYS A 297 -20.35 3.88 15.66
N GLU A 298 -21.02 4.88 15.09
CA GLU A 298 -22.39 4.68 14.58
C GLU A 298 -22.31 4.19 13.13
N ILE A 299 -22.95 3.05 12.83
CA ILE A 299 -22.91 2.45 11.50
C ILE A 299 -24.15 2.84 10.69
N LEU A 300 -23.92 3.48 9.55
CA LEU A 300 -24.92 3.74 8.52
C LEU A 300 -24.82 2.62 7.46
N GLU A 301 -25.37 1.44 7.77
CA GLU A 301 -25.27 0.25 6.90
C GLU A 301 -26.18 0.34 5.66
N GLN A 302 -25.64 -0.02 4.50
CA GLN A 302 -26.38 -0.27 3.28
C GLN A 302 -26.21 -1.71 2.81
N ARG A 303 -27.11 -2.58 3.28
CA ARG A 303 -27.08 -3.98 2.91
C ARG A 303 -27.58 -4.19 1.47
N ASP A 304 -26.76 -4.81 0.62
CA ASP A 304 -27.11 -5.23 -0.74
C ASP A 304 -26.71 -6.71 -0.92
N HIS A 305 -27.30 -7.41 -1.88
CA HIS A 305 -26.88 -8.78 -2.22
C HIS A 305 -25.52 -8.81 -2.92
N ARG A 306 -25.08 -7.67 -3.47
CA ARG A 306 -23.80 -7.52 -4.12
C ARG A 306 -23.28 -6.09 -3.97
N LEU A 307 -22.03 -5.96 -3.55
CA LEU A 307 -21.37 -4.66 -3.46
C LEU A 307 -21.21 -4.00 -4.83
N ARG A 308 -21.49 -2.70 -4.85
CA ARG A 308 -21.35 -1.85 -6.03
C ARG A 308 -20.06 -1.05 -5.89
N PHE A 309 -19.15 -1.24 -6.82
CA PHE A 309 -17.84 -0.61 -6.77
C PHE A 309 -17.90 0.86 -7.16
N GLY A 310 -17.14 1.69 -6.46
CA GLY A 310 -16.82 3.07 -6.83
C GLY A 310 -18.04 3.98 -6.92
N THR A 311 -19.13 3.66 -6.23
CA THR A 311 -20.37 4.45 -6.26
C THR A 311 -20.14 5.81 -5.60
N TYR A 312 -19.48 5.81 -4.45
CA TYR A 312 -19.20 6.99 -3.65
C TYR A 312 -17.84 7.57 -4.00
N ALA A 313 -16.81 6.74 -4.17
CA ALA A 313 -15.48 7.17 -4.59
C ALA A 313 -15.54 7.94 -5.91
N LYS A 314 -16.29 7.48 -6.92
CA LYS A 314 -16.41 8.23 -8.18
C LYS A 314 -17.08 9.60 -7.99
N ARG A 315 -18.05 9.69 -7.08
CA ARG A 315 -18.80 10.92 -6.83
C ARG A 315 -18.01 11.91 -5.98
N LEU A 316 -17.29 11.42 -4.98
CA LEU A 316 -16.56 12.23 -4.01
C LEU A 316 -15.14 12.56 -4.48
N LEU A 317 -14.43 11.59 -5.07
CA LEU A 317 -13.05 11.71 -5.53
C LEU A 317 -12.96 12.05 -7.02
N GLY A 318 -14.01 11.75 -7.79
CA GLY A 318 -13.99 11.82 -9.25
C GLY A 318 -13.53 10.51 -9.89
N PRO A 319 -13.20 10.52 -11.19
CA PRO A 319 -12.81 9.32 -11.94
C PRO A 319 -11.39 8.83 -11.64
N GLN A 320 -10.62 9.55 -10.82
CA GLN A 320 -9.22 9.25 -10.52
C GLN A 320 -8.90 9.55 -9.06
N LEU A 321 -8.06 8.72 -8.45
CA LEU A 321 -7.38 9.01 -7.19
C LEU A 321 -5.98 9.55 -7.55
N ALA A 322 -5.84 10.88 -7.55
CA ALA A 322 -4.72 11.57 -8.18
C ALA A 322 -4.49 11.11 -9.64
N SER A 323 -3.38 10.40 -9.92
CA SER A 323 -3.07 9.85 -11.25
C SER A 323 -3.65 8.46 -11.51
N ILE A 324 -4.21 7.80 -10.49
CA ILE A 324 -4.72 6.42 -10.56
C ILE A 324 -6.16 6.45 -11.10
N PRO A 325 -6.43 5.93 -12.31
CA PRO A 325 -7.78 5.89 -12.84
C PRO A 325 -8.63 4.87 -12.08
N LEU A 326 -9.77 5.30 -11.56
CA LEU A 326 -10.70 4.47 -10.81
C LEU A 326 -11.78 3.91 -11.75
N GLN A 327 -12.03 2.61 -11.69
CA GLN A 327 -13.05 1.92 -12.47
C GLN A 327 -14.18 1.42 -11.56
N ALA A 328 -15.33 2.11 -11.62
CA ALA A 328 -16.52 1.76 -10.85
C ALA A 328 -17.21 0.44 -11.29
N SER A 329 -16.95 -0.09 -12.49
CA SER A 329 -17.77 -1.18 -13.06
C SER A 329 -17.02 -2.40 -13.57
N LYS A 330 -15.69 -2.45 -13.40
CA LYS A 330 -14.82 -3.43 -14.06
C LYS A 330 -13.90 -4.23 -13.13
N ALA A 331 -13.98 -3.97 -11.83
CA ALA A 331 -13.15 -4.62 -10.80
C ALA A 331 -13.04 -6.14 -10.92
N GLY A 332 -14.12 -6.83 -11.30
CA GLY A 332 -14.10 -8.28 -11.50
C GLY A 332 -14.04 -8.77 -12.94
N ARG A 333 -14.01 -7.89 -13.96
CA ARG A 333 -14.12 -8.30 -15.38
C ARG A 333 -12.85 -8.14 -16.20
N GLN A 334 -11.86 -7.36 -15.77
CA GLN A 334 -10.68 -7.13 -16.60
C GLN A 334 -9.76 -8.35 -16.70
N VAL A 335 -9.63 -9.16 -15.65
CA VAL A 335 -8.70 -10.31 -15.64
C VAL A 335 -9.32 -11.56 -16.29
N GLU A 336 -10.62 -11.80 -16.10
CA GLU A 336 -11.28 -13.02 -16.63
C GLU A 336 -11.44 -13.03 -18.17
N GLY A 337 -10.98 -11.98 -18.89
CA GLY A 337 -11.04 -11.99 -20.35
C GLY A 337 -10.40 -10.82 -21.10
N GLY A 338 -9.84 -9.81 -20.43
CA GLY A 338 -9.09 -8.74 -21.10
C GLY A 338 -7.67 -9.18 -21.45
N SER A 339 -7.15 -8.82 -22.62
CA SER A 339 -5.74 -9.03 -22.95
C SER A 339 -4.88 -8.00 -22.23
N ILE A 340 -3.82 -8.44 -21.54
CA ILE A 340 -2.77 -7.57 -21.03
C ILE A 340 -1.91 -7.08 -22.20
N ASP A 341 -1.75 -5.78 -22.33
CA ASP A 341 -0.81 -5.15 -23.26
C ASP A 341 0.38 -4.60 -22.47
N VAL A 342 1.46 -5.39 -22.38
CA VAL A 342 2.68 -5.02 -21.64
C VAL A 342 3.35 -3.71 -22.10
N GLU A 343 3.00 -3.21 -23.29
CA GLU A 343 3.49 -1.95 -23.84
C GLU A 343 2.67 -0.73 -23.38
N GLN A 344 1.43 -0.95 -22.96
CA GLN A 344 0.47 0.11 -22.60
C GLN A 344 0.00 0.04 -21.15
N ASP A 345 -0.08 -1.16 -20.59
CA ASP A 345 -0.57 -1.41 -19.25
C ASP A 345 0.57 -1.27 -18.23
N ALA A 346 0.29 -0.52 -17.16
CA ALA A 346 1.16 -0.47 -16.00
C ALA A 346 0.94 -1.76 -15.18
N LEU A 347 1.96 -2.62 -15.17
CA LEU A 347 2.04 -3.78 -14.31
C LEU A 347 2.76 -3.37 -13.04
N LEU A 348 2.09 -3.50 -11.91
CA LEU A 348 2.57 -3.03 -10.61
C LEU A 348 2.70 -4.21 -9.66
N THR A 349 3.66 -4.15 -8.75
CA THR A 349 3.64 -5.00 -7.55
C THR A 349 2.62 -4.47 -6.53
N LEU A 350 2.22 -5.29 -5.56
CA LEU A 350 1.33 -4.84 -4.47
C LEU A 350 1.93 -3.62 -3.74
N ARG A 351 3.24 -3.67 -3.46
CA ARG A 351 3.98 -2.58 -2.82
C ARG A 351 3.98 -1.30 -3.64
N GLU A 352 4.22 -1.38 -4.95
CA GLU A 352 4.15 -0.22 -5.85
C GLU A 352 2.73 0.39 -5.89
N MET A 353 1.71 -0.46 -5.86
CA MET A 353 0.32 0.01 -5.83
C MET A 353 -0.03 0.69 -4.51
N GLN A 354 0.38 0.13 -3.37
CA GLN A 354 0.25 0.76 -2.05
C GLN A 354 0.94 2.13 -2.04
N PHE A 355 2.19 2.18 -2.48
CA PHE A 355 2.94 3.44 -2.61
C PHE A 355 2.20 4.50 -3.44
N LEU A 356 1.64 4.12 -4.59
CA LEU A 356 0.85 5.04 -5.42
C LEU A 356 -0.42 5.52 -4.72
N VAL A 357 -1.12 4.65 -3.99
CA VAL A 357 -2.31 5.01 -3.21
C VAL A 357 -1.92 5.98 -2.11
N ASP A 358 -0.84 5.73 -1.38
CA ASP A 358 -0.35 6.58 -0.29
C ASP A 358 0.01 7.98 -0.77
N ASP A 359 0.77 8.07 -1.87
CA ASP A 359 1.10 9.34 -2.51
C ASP A 359 -0.16 10.10 -2.96
N ALA A 360 -1.12 9.38 -3.56
CA ALA A 360 -2.35 9.97 -4.03
C ALA A 360 -3.24 10.48 -2.90
N ILE A 361 -3.38 9.73 -1.81
CA ILE A 361 -4.10 10.13 -0.59
C ILE A 361 -3.44 11.37 0.00
N SER A 362 -2.12 11.33 0.21
CA SER A 362 -1.37 12.45 0.79
C SER A 362 -1.55 13.74 -0.01
N LYS A 363 -1.46 13.67 -1.34
CA LYS A 363 -1.70 14.81 -2.24
C LYS A 363 -3.13 15.31 -2.16
N MET A 364 -4.12 14.42 -2.10
CA MET A 364 -5.52 14.79 -2.03
C MET A 364 -5.92 15.37 -0.66
N MET A 365 -5.43 14.79 0.44
CA MET A 365 -5.60 15.34 1.79
C MET A 365 -5.05 16.75 1.86
N LYS A 366 -3.80 16.98 1.45
CA LYS A 366 -3.19 18.32 1.41
C LYS A 366 -3.99 19.32 0.57
N ARG A 367 -4.67 18.86 -0.48
CA ARG A 367 -5.47 19.72 -1.36
C ARG A 367 -6.86 20.03 -0.81
N ARG A 368 -7.48 19.05 -0.13
CA ARG A 368 -8.92 19.09 0.20
C ARG A 368 -9.22 19.36 1.67
N VAL A 369 -8.29 19.03 2.56
CA VAL A 369 -8.40 19.38 3.97
C VAL A 369 -7.94 20.84 4.11
N PRO A 370 -8.81 21.77 4.54
CA PRO A 370 -8.43 23.18 4.66
C PRO A 370 -7.32 23.41 5.70
N ASP A 371 -6.44 24.37 5.44
CA ASP A 371 -5.45 24.83 6.41
C ASP A 371 -6.17 25.32 7.68
N GLY A 372 -5.84 24.73 8.84
CA GLY A 372 -6.49 25.07 10.10
C GLY A 372 -7.87 24.45 10.30
N ALA A 373 -8.28 23.47 9.46
CA ALA A 373 -9.27 22.50 9.89
C ALA A 373 -8.77 21.89 11.21
N VAL A 374 -9.40 22.29 12.31
CA VAL A 374 -9.20 21.64 13.60
C VAL A 374 -9.78 20.25 13.39
N GLY A 375 -8.90 19.30 13.07
CA GLY A 375 -9.31 17.92 12.88
C GLY A 375 -10.01 17.54 14.17
N GLY A 376 -11.29 17.17 14.07
CA GLY A 376 -11.80 16.39 15.17
C GLY A 376 -10.89 15.17 15.28
N HIS A 377 -10.28 14.94 16.44
CA HIS A 377 -9.58 13.68 16.66
C HIS A 377 -10.64 12.60 16.55
N VAL A 378 -10.65 11.91 15.41
CA VAL A 378 -11.56 10.81 15.22
C VAL A 378 -11.11 9.72 16.18
N ARG A 379 -11.93 9.45 17.21
CA ARG A 379 -11.61 8.39 18.15
C ARG A 379 -12.19 7.10 17.61
N LEU A 380 -11.36 6.36 16.90
CA LEU A 380 -11.58 4.94 16.76
C LEU A 380 -10.64 4.24 17.74
N GLY A 381 -11.17 3.43 18.66
CA GLY A 381 -10.34 2.57 19.53
C GLY A 381 -9.60 1.45 18.76
N LEU A 382 -9.32 1.64 17.47
CA LEU A 382 -8.77 0.64 16.56
C LEU A 382 -7.31 0.28 16.84
N SER A 383 -6.57 1.09 17.61
CA SER A 383 -5.23 0.73 18.06
C SER A 383 -5.18 -0.60 18.83
N ALA A 384 -6.30 -1.01 19.46
CA ALA A 384 -6.46 -2.32 20.09
C ALA A 384 -6.76 -3.47 19.09
N LEU A 385 -7.19 -3.15 17.87
CA LEU A 385 -7.61 -4.09 16.83
C LEU A 385 -6.48 -4.46 15.85
N VAL A 386 -5.62 -3.51 15.50
CA VAL A 386 -4.43 -3.75 14.66
C VAL A 386 -3.54 -4.86 15.26
N GLY A 387 -3.43 -4.91 16.59
CA GLY A 387 -2.70 -5.97 17.30
C GLY A 387 -3.41 -7.32 17.44
N ARG A 388 -4.74 -7.39 17.25
CA ARG A 388 -5.52 -8.65 17.36
C ARG A 388 -5.79 -9.33 16.01
N LEU A 389 -5.99 -8.54 14.96
CA LEU A 389 -6.30 -9.05 13.62
C LEU A 389 -5.05 -9.62 12.91
N SER A 390 -3.88 -8.97 13.07
CA SER A 390 -2.63 -9.44 12.46
C SER A 390 -2.19 -10.83 12.93
N LEU A 391 -2.55 -11.20 14.17
CA LEU A 391 -2.20 -12.50 14.77
C LEU A 391 -3.22 -13.60 14.49
N THR A 392 -4.51 -13.27 14.35
CA THR A 392 -5.58 -14.28 14.27
C THR A 392 -5.99 -14.66 12.84
N GLN A 393 -5.73 -13.83 11.83
CA GLN A 393 -6.19 -14.10 10.45
C GLN A 393 -5.10 -14.56 9.48
N ARG A 394 -3.82 -14.19 9.66
CA ARG A 394 -2.70 -14.72 8.84
C ARG A 394 -2.48 -16.24 8.98
N TRP A 395 -3.05 -16.88 10.01
CA TRP A 395 -2.79 -18.28 10.37
C TRP A 395 -4.03 -19.19 10.32
N ARG A 396 -5.08 -18.81 9.57
CA ARG A 396 -6.34 -19.58 9.53
C ARG A 396 -6.27 -21.01 8.96
N PRO A 397 -5.24 -21.48 8.21
CA PRO A 397 -5.18 -22.91 7.91
C PRO A 397 -4.75 -23.79 9.10
N LEU A 398 -4.26 -23.21 10.21
CA LEU A 398 -3.47 -23.96 11.19
C LEU A 398 -3.95 -23.94 12.65
N ILE A 399 -5.05 -23.25 12.97
CA ILE A 399 -5.52 -23.16 14.36
C ILE A 399 -7.02 -23.47 14.45
N ASP A 400 -7.35 -24.72 14.75
CA ASP A 400 -8.68 -25.11 15.24
C ASP A 400 -8.69 -24.95 16.78
N LEU A 401 -9.36 -23.92 17.27
CA LEU A 401 -9.59 -23.73 18.71
C LEU A 401 -10.91 -24.40 19.08
N GLY A 402 -10.83 -25.64 19.55
CA GLY A 402 -11.96 -26.32 20.19
C GLY A 402 -12.45 -25.55 21.43
N SER A 403 -13.72 -25.78 21.78
CA SER A 403 -14.53 -25.04 22.77
C SER A 403 -14.02 -24.99 24.23
N GLU A 404 -12.80 -25.47 24.51
CA GLU A 404 -12.17 -25.44 25.84
C GLU A 404 -10.82 -24.70 25.89
N GLY A 405 -10.41 -24.01 24.82
CA GLY A 405 -9.19 -23.18 24.85
C GLY A 405 -7.89 -23.99 25.04
N ARG A 406 -7.85 -25.23 24.53
CA ARG A 406 -6.63 -26.04 24.44
C ARG A 406 -6.20 -26.16 22.97
N LEU A 407 -4.92 -25.85 22.71
CA LEU A 407 -4.26 -26.12 21.45
C LEU A 407 -4.21 -27.64 21.23
N HIS A 408 -4.94 -28.13 20.24
CA HIS A 408 -4.74 -29.49 19.73
C HIS A 408 -3.67 -29.43 18.64
N HIS A 409 -2.60 -30.20 18.85
CA HIS A 409 -1.53 -30.44 17.89
C HIS A 409 -2.12 -30.93 16.56
N VAL A 410 -1.94 -30.17 15.47
CA VAL A 410 -2.04 -30.71 14.11
C VAL A 410 -0.61 -31.03 13.67
N GLY A 411 -0.22 -32.30 13.84
CA GLY A 411 1.02 -32.80 13.26
C GLY A 411 0.85 -32.94 11.75
N MET A 412 1.63 -32.20 10.96
CA MET A 412 1.98 -32.66 9.62
C MET A 412 2.94 -33.83 9.78
N GLU A 413 2.58 -35.00 9.26
CA GLU A 413 3.45 -36.18 9.31
C GLU A 413 4.77 -35.86 8.59
N ALA A 414 5.88 -36.01 9.32
CA ALA A 414 7.25 -35.70 8.91
C ALA A 414 7.81 -36.65 7.83
N HIS A 415 6.97 -37.30 7.01
CA HIS A 415 7.41 -38.36 6.12
C HIS A 415 7.79 -37.89 4.70
N ASP A 416 7.39 -36.68 4.27
CA ASP A 416 7.60 -36.24 2.88
C ASP A 416 8.66 -35.13 2.68
N ILE A 417 9.40 -34.73 3.72
CA ILE A 417 10.48 -33.71 3.61
C ILE A 417 11.85 -34.30 4.00
N ALA A 418 12.12 -35.54 3.59
CA ALA A 418 13.41 -36.21 3.84
C ALA A 418 14.19 -36.53 2.56
N GLN A 419 13.81 -35.99 1.40
CA GLN A 419 14.56 -36.21 0.16
C GLN A 419 14.84 -34.88 -0.56
N GLY A 420 15.95 -34.28 -0.17
CA GLY A 420 16.60 -33.19 -0.89
C GLY A 420 16.76 -31.96 -0.02
N LEU A 421 17.91 -31.84 0.63
CA LEU A 421 18.75 -30.63 0.68
C LEU A 421 19.84 -30.83 1.74
N ASP A 422 21.00 -31.25 1.27
CA ASP A 422 22.25 -31.26 2.01
C ASP A 422 22.80 -29.82 2.02
N VAL A 423 22.48 -29.06 3.07
CA VAL A 423 23.06 -27.72 3.27
C VAL A 423 24.47 -27.90 3.83
N HIS A 424 25.41 -28.04 2.91
CA HIS A 424 26.84 -28.23 3.17
C HIS A 424 27.46 -27.02 3.89
N GLY A 425 27.75 -27.20 5.17
CA GLY A 425 28.64 -26.35 5.96
C GLY A 425 28.91 -27.00 7.32
N THR A 426 30.14 -26.90 7.80
CA THR A 426 30.52 -27.30 9.17
C THR A 426 29.78 -26.43 10.19
N ASP A 427 29.60 -26.90 11.43
CA ASP A 427 29.00 -26.11 12.51
C ASP A 427 29.69 -24.76 12.72
N ALA A 428 30.99 -24.67 12.43
CA ALA A 428 31.74 -23.43 12.45
C ALA A 428 31.29 -22.43 11.36
N GLN A 429 30.97 -22.91 10.16
CA GLN A 429 30.45 -22.09 9.06
C GLN A 429 29.03 -21.62 9.35
N ARG A 430 28.17 -22.51 9.88
CA ARG A 430 26.81 -22.16 10.31
C ARG A 430 26.82 -21.12 11.43
N LYS A 431 27.69 -21.27 12.42
CA LYS A 431 27.89 -20.29 13.51
C LYS A 431 28.38 -18.93 13.00
N THR A 432 29.28 -18.93 12.02
CA THR A 432 29.82 -17.69 11.45
C THR A 432 28.75 -16.96 10.67
N TYR A 433 27.99 -17.67 9.84
CA TYR A 433 26.86 -17.10 9.10
C TYR A 433 25.78 -16.51 10.02
N LEU A 434 25.35 -17.27 11.03
CA LEU A 434 24.35 -16.78 12.00
C LEU A 434 24.86 -15.57 12.80
N ARG A 435 26.16 -15.50 13.08
CA ARG A 435 26.77 -14.34 13.73
C ARG A 435 26.83 -13.12 12.81
N GLU A 436 27.27 -13.27 11.56
CA GLU A 436 27.30 -12.17 10.58
C GLU A 436 25.89 -11.62 10.32
N LEU A 437 24.89 -12.50 10.31
CA LEU A 437 23.48 -12.14 10.16
C LEU A 437 22.95 -11.40 11.40
N ALA A 438 23.30 -11.88 12.60
CA ALA A 438 22.99 -11.22 13.86
C ALA A 438 23.65 -9.83 13.98
N GLU A 439 24.91 -9.70 13.54
CA GLU A 439 25.64 -8.42 13.52
C GLU A 439 25.02 -7.43 12.52
N ARG A 440 24.53 -7.91 11.36
CA ARG A 440 23.81 -7.08 10.38
C ARG A 440 22.48 -6.53 10.92
N ILE A 441 21.82 -7.28 11.79
CA ILE A 441 20.57 -6.89 12.46
C ILE A 441 20.87 -5.95 13.65
N ALA A 442 22.03 -6.10 14.30
CA ALA A 442 22.44 -5.28 15.44
C ALA A 442 23.02 -3.90 15.05
N ASP A 443 23.31 -3.66 13.76
CA ASP A 443 23.96 -2.42 13.26
C ASP A 443 23.11 -1.15 13.44
N GLU A 444 21.88 -1.25 13.96
CA GLU A 444 21.00 -0.12 14.26
C GLU A 444 20.96 0.31 15.75
N ASP A 445 21.88 -0.13 16.62
CA ASP A 445 21.93 0.23 18.07
C ASP A 445 20.66 -0.16 18.88
N LEU A 446 19.81 -1.05 18.36
CA LEU A 446 18.50 -1.38 18.95
C LEU A 446 18.43 -2.77 19.62
N LEU A 447 19.43 -3.62 19.37
CA LEU A 447 19.40 -5.06 19.67
C LEU A 447 20.75 -5.59 20.18
N ASP A 448 20.71 -6.50 21.15
CA ASP A 448 21.84 -7.36 21.51
C ASP A 448 21.50 -8.81 21.13
N VAL A 449 22.37 -9.48 20.37
CA VAL A 449 22.07 -10.80 19.78
C VAL A 449 23.10 -11.84 20.22
N LEU A 450 22.63 -12.88 20.90
CA LEU A 450 23.45 -13.98 21.40
C LEU A 450 23.12 -15.28 20.65
N VAL A 451 24.09 -15.79 19.89
CA VAL A 451 23.98 -17.08 19.18
C VAL A 451 24.66 -18.20 19.97
N GLN A 452 23.88 -19.17 20.42
CA GLN A 452 24.36 -20.36 21.13
C GLN A 452 24.30 -21.60 20.23
N ALA A 453 25.36 -22.41 20.29
CA ALA A 453 25.45 -23.66 19.55
C ALA A 453 24.62 -24.76 20.22
N PRO A 454 24.12 -25.75 19.45
CA PRO A 454 23.42 -26.90 20.01
C PRO A 454 24.30 -27.61 21.03
N ASP A 455 23.73 -27.85 22.22
CA ASP A 455 24.32 -28.73 23.22
C ASP A 455 23.74 -30.16 23.11
N GLU A 456 24.28 -31.08 23.91
CA GLU A 456 23.86 -32.48 23.93
C GLU A 456 22.38 -32.69 24.30
N ASN A 457 21.71 -31.67 24.85
CA ASN A 457 20.32 -31.75 25.31
C ASN A 457 19.32 -31.04 24.39
N ARG A 458 19.75 -30.01 23.65
CA ARG A 458 18.85 -29.13 22.89
C ARG A 458 18.72 -29.53 21.42
N GLY A 459 19.75 -30.07 20.78
CA GLY A 459 19.67 -30.50 19.36
C GLY A 459 19.37 -29.38 18.35
N HIS A 460 19.40 -28.12 18.81
CA HIS A 460 19.10 -26.93 18.01
C HIS A 460 20.00 -25.73 18.32
N TRP A 461 20.15 -24.83 17.35
CA TRP A 461 20.78 -23.53 17.53
C TRP A 461 19.79 -22.56 18.17
N GLU A 462 20.22 -21.82 19.17
CA GLU A 462 19.41 -20.82 19.85
C GLU A 462 19.97 -19.41 19.55
N VAL A 463 19.10 -18.51 19.13
CA VAL A 463 19.44 -17.10 18.87
C VAL A 463 18.60 -16.25 19.82
N GLU A 464 19.21 -15.73 20.87
CA GLU A 464 18.54 -14.85 21.81
C GLU A 464 18.72 -13.40 21.33
N VAL A 465 17.61 -12.68 21.18
CA VAL A 465 17.59 -11.27 20.76
C VAL A 465 17.03 -10.43 21.90
N LEU A 466 17.88 -9.58 22.50
CA LEU A 466 17.54 -8.67 23.57
C LEU A 466 17.18 -7.30 22.99
N LEU A 467 15.93 -6.90 23.17
CA LEU A 467 15.44 -5.55 22.84
C LEU A 467 15.97 -4.54 23.86
N LEU A 468 16.67 -3.51 23.39
CA LEU A 468 17.07 -2.40 24.26
C LEU A 468 15.85 -1.53 24.64
N PRO A 469 15.86 -0.85 25.80
CA PRO A 469 14.68 -0.15 26.34
C PRO A 469 14.06 0.92 25.43
N ASP A 470 14.86 1.49 24.52
CA ASP A 470 14.46 2.57 23.62
C ASP A 470 14.13 2.06 22.21
N SER A 471 14.04 0.74 22.02
CA SER A 471 13.80 0.15 20.70
C SER A 471 12.34 0.19 20.26
N ASN A 472 12.09 0.56 18.99
CA ASN A 472 10.78 0.41 18.38
C ASN A 472 10.52 -1.07 18.11
N ALA A 473 9.78 -1.71 19.02
CA ALA A 473 9.46 -3.13 18.94
C ALA A 473 8.88 -3.55 17.57
N TYR A 474 8.16 -2.65 16.88
CA TYR A 474 7.54 -2.95 15.59
C TYR A 474 8.55 -3.12 14.45
N ALA A 475 9.58 -2.26 14.41
CA ALA A 475 10.67 -2.36 13.42
C ALA A 475 11.46 -3.66 13.60
N VAL A 476 11.73 -4.04 14.85
CA VAL A 476 12.41 -5.29 15.18
C VAL A 476 11.59 -6.51 14.74
N TRP A 477 10.27 -6.49 14.92
CA TRP A 477 9.42 -7.60 14.49
C TRP A 477 9.38 -7.79 12.99
N ILE A 478 9.48 -6.71 12.21
CA ILE A 478 9.53 -6.78 10.74
C ILE A 478 10.85 -7.41 10.30
N GLU A 479 11.98 -6.93 10.82
CA GLU A 479 13.31 -7.48 10.52
C GLU A 479 13.42 -8.97 10.92
N LEU A 480 12.89 -9.33 12.09
CA LEU A 480 12.83 -10.74 12.52
C LEU A 480 11.93 -11.58 11.61
N ALA A 481 10.78 -11.05 11.15
CA ALA A 481 9.91 -11.76 10.23
C ALA A 481 10.55 -11.97 8.85
N GLU A 482 11.23 -10.96 8.31
CA GLU A 482 11.99 -11.08 7.06
C GLU A 482 13.11 -12.11 7.17
N LEU A 483 13.85 -12.09 8.29
CA LEU A 483 14.85 -13.10 8.62
C LEU A 483 14.26 -14.52 8.66
N ALA A 484 13.08 -14.71 9.26
CA ALA A 484 12.45 -16.02 9.30
C ALA A 484 12.04 -16.52 7.91
N LEU A 485 11.63 -15.62 7.01
CA LEU A 485 11.31 -15.98 5.64
C LEU A 485 12.58 -16.41 4.89
N ASP A 486 13.66 -15.63 4.99
CA ASP A 486 14.96 -15.96 4.38
C ASP A 486 15.52 -17.31 4.87
N LEU A 487 15.35 -17.61 6.15
CA LEU A 487 15.77 -18.89 6.76
C LEU A 487 14.82 -20.04 6.38
N GLY A 488 13.52 -19.77 6.28
CA GLY A 488 12.51 -20.72 5.82
C GLY A 488 12.77 -21.21 4.39
N ASP A 489 13.17 -20.30 3.50
CA ASP A 489 13.57 -20.63 2.12
C ASP A 489 14.81 -21.53 2.05
N GLN A 490 15.60 -21.56 3.13
CA GLN A 490 16.77 -22.44 3.30
C GLN A 490 16.45 -23.74 4.05
N GLY A 491 15.18 -24.02 4.33
CA GLY A 491 14.72 -25.21 5.05
C GLY A 491 14.94 -25.13 6.56
N ILE A 492 15.17 -23.94 7.11
CA ILE A 492 15.36 -23.72 8.55
C ILE A 492 14.02 -23.25 9.13
N ALA A 493 13.42 -24.09 9.99
CA ALA A 493 12.23 -23.69 10.73
C ALA A 493 12.59 -22.62 11.77
N VAL A 494 11.86 -21.51 11.76
CA VAL A 494 12.01 -20.43 12.74
C VAL A 494 10.72 -20.30 13.54
N ILE A 495 10.84 -20.37 14.87
CA ILE A 495 9.72 -20.15 15.79
C ILE A 495 10.07 -18.93 16.63
N PHE A 496 9.15 -17.97 16.68
CA PHE A 496 9.29 -16.82 17.58
C PHE A 496 8.46 -17.08 18.84
N ALA A 497 9.12 -17.07 20.00
CA ALA A 497 8.44 -17.16 21.29
C ALA A 497 8.65 -15.86 22.07
N VAL A 498 7.58 -15.12 22.36
CA VAL A 498 7.63 -13.91 23.20
C VAL A 498 7.28 -14.30 24.62
N THR A 499 8.26 -14.30 25.52
CA THR A 499 8.01 -14.61 26.94
C THR A 499 8.17 -13.36 27.81
N ALA A 500 7.14 -13.08 28.62
CA ALA A 500 7.12 -11.96 29.55
C ALA A 500 7.66 -12.30 30.95
N ASP A 501 8.01 -13.57 31.21
CA ASP A 501 8.40 -14.11 32.54
C ASP A 501 9.14 -15.46 32.41
N GLU A 502 10.28 -15.62 33.12
CA GLU A 502 11.12 -16.83 33.25
C GLU A 502 10.36 -18.13 33.61
N ALA A 503 9.23 -18.06 34.31
CA ALA A 503 8.44 -19.21 34.72
C ALA A 503 7.69 -19.87 33.54
N SER A 504 7.45 -19.12 32.47
CA SER A 504 6.78 -19.59 31.24
C SER A 504 7.74 -20.36 30.34
N THR A 505 9.02 -19.98 30.32
CA THR A 505 10.10 -20.60 29.54
C THR A 505 10.27 -22.08 29.87
N ARG A 506 10.31 -22.45 31.17
CA ARG A 506 10.53 -23.85 31.60
C ARG A 506 9.38 -24.81 31.30
N ARG A 507 8.16 -24.30 31.08
CA ARG A 507 7.00 -25.16 30.72
C ARG A 507 6.96 -25.49 29.23
N HIS A 508 7.52 -24.63 28.38
CA HIS A 508 7.60 -24.86 26.93
C HIS A 508 8.76 -25.81 26.56
N GLU A 509 9.90 -25.73 27.26
CA GLU A 509 11.06 -26.62 27.06
C GLU A 509 10.75 -28.13 27.22
N SER A 510 9.63 -28.49 27.87
CA SER A 510 9.20 -29.88 28.08
C SER A 510 8.48 -30.51 26.88
N ALA A 511 8.02 -29.74 25.90
CA ALA A 511 6.97 -30.18 24.96
C ALA A 511 7.44 -30.49 23.54
N VAL A 512 8.68 -30.16 23.15
CA VAL A 512 9.13 -30.26 21.75
C VAL A 512 10.45 -31.02 21.70
N ARG A 513 10.44 -32.21 21.10
CA ARG A 513 11.64 -32.97 20.76
C ARG A 513 11.67 -33.12 19.24
N ASP A 514 12.78 -32.68 18.66
CA ASP A 514 13.21 -32.82 17.26
C ASP A 514 12.94 -31.61 16.33
N GLY A 515 14.01 -30.84 16.06
CA GLY A 515 14.10 -29.72 15.11
C GLY A 515 14.85 -28.49 15.66
N PRO A 516 15.45 -27.62 14.83
CA PRO A 516 16.01 -26.35 15.28
C PRO A 516 14.93 -25.40 15.86
N ILE A 517 15.09 -24.89 17.09
CA ILE A 517 14.14 -24.03 17.82
C ILE A 517 14.87 -22.75 18.27
N ILE A 518 14.24 -21.58 18.13
CA ILE A 518 14.75 -20.31 18.65
C ILE A 518 13.78 -19.78 19.72
N THR A 519 14.28 -19.23 20.83
CA THR A 519 13.48 -18.71 21.96
C THR A 519 13.88 -17.25 22.28
N VAL A 520 12.91 -16.36 22.57
CA VAL A 520 13.17 -14.95 22.95
C VAL A 520 12.66 -14.66 24.36
N THR A 521 13.53 -14.07 25.20
CA THR A 521 13.25 -13.73 26.60
C THR A 521 13.42 -12.22 26.86
N ARG A 522 12.47 -11.61 27.59
CA ARG A 522 12.58 -10.23 28.09
C ARG A 522 13.09 -10.23 29.53
N SER A 523 14.31 -9.76 29.79
CA SER A 523 14.81 -9.62 31.16
C SER A 523 14.46 -8.24 31.76
N GLY A 524 13.89 -8.26 32.97
CA GLY A 524 13.66 -7.07 33.79
C GLY A 524 14.92 -6.69 34.59
N THR A 525 15.08 -5.39 34.85
CA THR A 525 16.23 -4.74 35.50
C THR A 525 16.68 -5.36 36.83
N PRO A 526 17.98 -5.23 37.20
CA PRO A 526 18.52 -5.78 38.43
C PRO A 526 17.99 -5.06 39.67
N ARG A 527 17.58 -5.85 40.68
CA ARG A 527 17.24 -5.35 42.03
C ARG A 527 18.44 -4.64 42.65
N MET A 528 18.36 -3.31 42.80
CA MET A 528 19.23 -2.58 43.72
C MET A 528 18.89 -2.94 45.17
N GLY A 529 19.92 -3.32 45.91
CA GLY A 529 19.84 -3.73 47.32
C GLY A 529 19.37 -2.60 48.23
N THR A 530 18.50 -2.96 49.17
CA THR A 530 18.05 -2.08 50.25
C THR A 530 19.14 -2.00 51.33
N THR A 531 19.79 -0.85 51.44
CA THR A 531 20.41 -0.42 52.70
C THR A 531 19.66 0.78 53.22
N ARG A 532 18.98 0.59 54.35
CA ARG A 532 18.32 1.62 55.15
C ARG A 532 19.40 2.34 55.96
N GLU A 533 19.48 3.66 55.84
CA GLU A 533 19.92 4.54 56.93
C GLU A 533 18.84 5.62 57.19
N PRO A 534 18.66 6.04 58.46
CA PRO A 534 17.49 6.80 58.89
C PRO A 534 17.63 8.31 58.68
N VAL A 535 16.53 8.94 58.26
CA VAL A 535 16.33 10.39 58.24
C VAL A 535 16.11 10.90 59.68
N PRO A 536 16.79 11.97 60.14
CA PRO A 536 16.52 12.56 61.44
C PRO A 536 15.25 13.42 61.41
N SER A 537 14.49 13.31 62.50
CA SER A 537 13.27 14.04 62.82
C SER A 537 13.46 15.57 62.79
N ILE A 538 12.55 16.27 62.11
CA ILE A 538 12.40 17.73 62.24
C ILE A 538 11.16 18.01 63.10
N ASP A 539 11.43 18.80 64.14
CA ASP A 539 10.56 19.31 65.20
C ASP A 539 9.60 20.41 64.66
N PRO A 540 8.28 20.34 64.89
CA PRO A 540 7.36 21.39 64.51
C PRO A 540 7.11 22.33 65.71
N SER A 541 7.93 23.38 65.82
CA SER A 541 7.55 24.57 66.60
C SER A 541 8.10 25.86 65.97
N LEU A 542 7.25 26.92 65.99
CA LEU A 542 7.41 28.31 65.52
C LEU A 542 6.98 28.51 64.05
N ASP A 543 5.81 29.06 63.69
CA ASP A 543 5.03 30.25 64.12
C ASP A 543 5.68 31.59 63.73
N ARG A 544 5.04 32.28 62.74
CA ARG A 544 5.08 33.73 62.36
C ARG A 544 6.43 34.29 61.86
N ASP A 545 6.51 35.11 60.80
CA ASP A 545 5.64 36.14 60.21
C ASP A 545 5.55 36.06 58.67
#